data_AF-A0A7W1LKI9-F1
#
_entry.id   AF-A0A7W1LKI9-F1
#
_cell.length_a   1.000
_cell.length_b   1.000
_cell.length_c   1.000
_cell.angle_alpha   90.00
_cell.angle_beta   90.00
_cell.angle_gamma   90.00
#
_symmetry.space_group_name_H-M   'P 1'
#
loop_
_entity.id
_entity.type
_entity.pdbx_description
1 polymer ?
#
loop_
_entity_poly.entity_id
_entity_poly.type
_entity_poly.pdbx_seq_one_letter_code
_entity_poly.pdbx_strand_id
1 'polypeptide(L)'
;MAISTSQAPSLASAPLPKQRFWSGLDRSDRRSLAGMAGFVLLLHVVGWGVLTLFVVPQNFAVGGGGVFSVGLGVTAYLLGVRHAFDADHIAVVDNTTRKLVGEGRPALSAGFWFSLGHSSVVFGLSFALALGLRALAGPVQDENSQLQQTLGLFGTVVAGTFLILIGLMNLVAVVGIVRVFREMRTGELDEVELERQLNNRGFMARLLGRVMRRVSKSWHLYPVGLLMGLGFDTATQVALLVLAAGSAVVLPWYAILVLPVLFAAGMSLFDTADGVFMARAYSWAFLKPVRKVFYNLT
;
A
#
# COMPACT_ATOMS: atom_id res chain seq x y z
N MET A 1 47.75 -36.24 -44.40
CA MET A 1 47.66 -35.38 -43.20
C MET A 1 46.38 -34.57 -43.34
N ALA A 2 45.25 -35.08 -42.83
CA ALA A 2 43.93 -34.44 -42.94
C ALA A 2 43.53 -33.98 -41.54
N ILE A 3 43.33 -32.67 -41.39
CA ILE A 3 42.97 -32.04 -40.11
C ILE A 3 41.47 -32.24 -39.92
N SER A 4 41.11 -33.08 -38.93
CA SER A 4 39.75 -33.31 -38.49
C SER A 4 39.21 -32.07 -37.78
N THR A 5 38.29 -31.35 -38.41
CA THR A 5 37.51 -30.27 -37.79
C THR A 5 36.48 -30.87 -36.83
N SER A 6 36.73 -30.78 -35.53
CA SER A 6 35.74 -31.13 -34.50
C SER A 6 34.61 -30.09 -34.53
N GLN A 7 33.42 -30.49 -34.97
CA GLN A 7 32.21 -29.70 -34.80
C GLN A 7 31.92 -29.51 -33.31
N ALA A 8 31.87 -28.26 -32.85
CA ALA A 8 31.37 -27.92 -31.53
C ALA A 8 29.87 -28.25 -31.46
N PRO A 9 29.37 -28.85 -30.37
CA PRO A 9 27.96 -29.16 -30.23
C PRO A 9 27.15 -27.85 -30.21
N SER A 10 26.20 -27.72 -31.14
CA SER A 10 25.23 -26.64 -31.15
C SER A 10 24.41 -26.71 -29.86
N LEU A 11 24.61 -25.74 -28.96
CA LEU A 11 23.75 -25.53 -27.80
C LEU A 11 22.37 -25.07 -28.29
N ALA A 12 21.54 -26.04 -28.67
CA ALA A 12 20.12 -25.82 -28.90
C ALA A 12 19.54 -25.28 -27.58
N SER A 13 19.20 -24.00 -27.58
CA SER A 13 18.56 -23.33 -26.44
C SER A 13 17.23 -24.01 -26.15
N ALA A 14 17.22 -24.88 -25.13
CA ALA A 14 15.99 -25.46 -24.63
C ALA A 14 15.04 -24.32 -24.23
N PRO A 15 13.79 -24.28 -24.72
CA PRO A 15 12.86 -23.22 -24.37
C PRO A 15 12.64 -23.24 -22.85
N LEU A 16 12.90 -22.09 -22.20
CA LEU A 16 12.65 -21.91 -20.77
C LEU A 16 11.23 -22.39 -20.44
N PRO A 17 11.05 -23.25 -19.42
CA PRO A 17 9.71 -23.64 -19.02
C PRO A 17 8.92 -22.37 -18.68
N LYS A 18 7.81 -22.16 -19.39
CA LYS A 18 6.87 -21.05 -19.17
C LYS A 18 6.24 -21.22 -17.79
N GLN A 19 6.97 -20.93 -16.72
CA GLN A 19 6.40 -20.83 -15.38
C GLN A 19 5.45 -19.64 -15.40
N ARG A 20 4.14 -19.95 -15.34
CA ARG A 20 3.08 -18.95 -15.26
C ARG A 20 3.33 -18.12 -14.00
N PHE A 21 3.14 -16.81 -14.10
CA PHE A 21 3.21 -15.85 -12.99
C PHE A 21 2.46 -16.32 -11.71
N TRP A 22 1.45 -17.17 -11.88
CA TRP A 22 0.59 -17.72 -10.83
C TRP A 22 0.93 -19.15 -10.36
N SER A 23 1.85 -19.88 -11.00
CA SER A 23 2.03 -21.33 -10.78
C SER A 23 2.89 -21.72 -9.57
N GLY A 24 2.87 -20.93 -8.50
CA GLY A 24 3.65 -21.19 -7.27
C GLY A 24 3.03 -20.63 -6.00
N LEU A 25 1.69 -20.53 -5.95
CA LEU A 25 1.00 -20.15 -4.72
C LEU A 25 0.85 -21.38 -3.83
N ASP A 26 1.42 -21.33 -2.63
CA ASP A 26 1.22 -22.38 -1.65
C ASP A 26 -0.23 -22.35 -1.11
N ARG A 27 -0.67 -23.40 -0.43
CA ARG A 27 -2.03 -23.47 0.17
C ARG A 27 -2.28 -22.29 1.12
N SER A 28 -1.25 -21.84 1.84
CA SER A 28 -1.29 -20.67 2.70
C SER A 28 -1.59 -19.39 1.92
N ASP A 29 -0.94 -19.18 0.78
CA ASP A 29 -1.13 -18.01 -0.07
C ASP A 29 -2.53 -17.95 -0.66
N ARG A 30 -3.05 -19.10 -1.09
CA ARG A 30 -4.43 -19.20 -1.62
C ARG A 30 -5.47 -18.89 -0.55
N ARG A 31 -5.26 -19.34 0.69
CA ARG A 31 -6.12 -19.00 1.83
C ARG A 31 -6.07 -17.50 2.16
N SER A 32 -4.87 -16.92 2.16
CA SER A 32 -4.69 -15.48 2.38
C SER A 32 -5.40 -14.66 1.30
N LEU A 33 -5.17 -14.99 0.03
CA LEU A 33 -5.86 -14.33 -1.11
C LEU A 33 -7.38 -14.46 -1.02
N ALA A 34 -7.89 -15.65 -0.71
CA ALA A 34 -9.32 -15.86 -0.56
C ALA A 34 -9.91 -15.04 0.62
N GLY A 35 -9.20 -14.99 1.75
CA GLY A 35 -9.60 -14.18 2.90
C GLY A 35 -9.63 -12.68 2.59
N MET A 36 -8.57 -12.17 1.97
CA MET A 36 -8.50 -10.77 1.55
C MET A 36 -9.58 -10.42 0.53
N ALA A 37 -9.74 -11.24 -0.51
CA ALA A 37 -10.79 -11.04 -1.53
C ALA A 37 -12.19 -11.10 -0.92
N GLY A 38 -12.44 -12.04 0.00
CA GLY A 38 -13.71 -12.15 0.72
C GLY A 38 -14.00 -10.91 1.57
N PHE A 39 -13.01 -10.38 2.27
CA PHE A 39 -13.16 -9.16 3.07
C PHE A 39 -13.38 -7.91 2.21
N VAL A 40 -12.62 -7.75 1.12
CA VAL A 40 -12.81 -6.64 0.17
C VAL A 40 -14.20 -6.72 -0.45
N LEU A 41 -14.65 -7.92 -0.85
CA LEU A 41 -16.00 -8.14 -1.38
C LEU A 41 -17.06 -7.78 -0.33
N LEU A 42 -16.86 -8.16 0.94
CA LEU A 42 -17.75 -7.81 2.03
C LEU A 42 -17.89 -6.29 2.17
N LEU A 43 -16.78 -5.54 2.14
CA LEU A 43 -16.83 -4.07 2.18
C LEU A 43 -17.64 -3.48 1.02
N HIS A 44 -17.50 -4.04 -0.19
CA HIS A 44 -18.28 -3.60 -1.36
C HIS A 44 -19.76 -3.91 -1.18
N VAL A 45 -20.10 -5.14 -0.79
CA VAL A 45 -21.49 -5.57 -0.61
C VAL A 45 -22.16 -4.75 0.49
N VAL A 46 -21.48 -4.53 1.62
CA VAL A 46 -22.00 -3.73 2.73
C VAL A 46 -22.10 -2.26 2.34
N GLY A 47 -21.05 -1.66 1.80
CA GLY A 47 -21.03 -0.25 1.43
C GLY A 47 -22.08 0.09 0.37
N TRP A 48 -22.08 -0.62 -0.77
CA TRP A 48 -23.03 -0.37 -1.85
C TRP A 48 -24.44 -0.83 -1.50
N GLY A 49 -24.58 -1.94 -0.76
CA GLY A 49 -25.87 -2.45 -0.29
C GLY A 49 -26.54 -1.48 0.67
N VAL A 50 -25.83 -0.98 1.68
CA VAL A 50 -26.36 0.03 2.62
C VAL A 50 -26.74 1.30 1.87
N LEU A 51 -25.87 1.78 0.97
CA LEU A 51 -26.15 2.99 0.18
C LEU A 51 -27.44 2.84 -0.64
N THR A 52 -27.53 1.80 -1.46
CA THR A 52 -28.60 1.67 -2.46
C THR A 52 -29.92 1.21 -1.87
N LEU A 53 -29.90 0.32 -0.86
CA LEU A 53 -31.13 -0.26 -0.29
C LEU A 53 -31.68 0.56 0.88
N PHE A 54 -30.83 1.26 1.63
CA PHE A 54 -31.26 1.94 2.86
C PHE A 54 -31.10 3.46 2.82
N VAL A 55 -30.09 3.99 2.15
CA VAL A 55 -29.81 5.45 2.17
C VAL A 55 -30.50 6.18 1.02
N VAL A 56 -30.27 5.76 -0.23
CA VAL A 56 -30.84 6.40 -1.43
C VAL A 56 -32.38 6.46 -1.40
N PRO A 57 -33.13 5.40 -1.02
CA PRO A 57 -34.59 5.45 -1.02
C PRO A 57 -35.18 6.46 -0.03
N GLN A 58 -34.44 6.84 1.00
CA GLN A 58 -34.89 7.80 2.02
C GLN A 58 -34.73 9.26 1.59
N ASN A 59 -34.07 9.52 0.46
CA ASN A 59 -33.91 10.86 -0.12
C ASN A 59 -33.43 11.92 0.88
N PHE A 60 -32.42 11.59 1.69
CA PHE A 60 -31.86 12.55 2.64
C PHE A 60 -31.37 13.81 1.94
N ALA A 61 -31.82 14.98 2.39
CA ALA A 61 -31.37 16.25 1.85
C ALA A 61 -29.92 16.53 2.27
N VAL A 62 -29.12 16.95 1.30
CA VAL A 62 -27.71 17.31 1.43
C VAL A 62 -27.57 18.81 1.12
N GLY A 63 -26.74 19.54 1.87
CA GLY A 63 -26.63 21.00 1.79
C GLY A 63 -26.52 21.54 0.36
N GLY A 64 -27.23 22.64 0.07
CA GLY A 64 -27.25 23.27 -1.26
C GLY A 64 -28.33 22.76 -2.24
N GLY A 65 -29.25 21.89 -1.79
CA GLY A 65 -30.38 21.40 -2.60
C GLY A 65 -30.18 20.02 -3.25
N GLY A 66 -29.13 19.29 -2.85
CA GLY A 66 -28.85 17.94 -3.33
C GLY A 66 -29.50 16.85 -2.49
N VAL A 67 -29.49 15.61 -2.99
CA VAL A 67 -29.94 14.41 -2.27
C VAL A 67 -28.75 13.48 -2.03
N PHE A 68 -28.71 12.84 -0.86
CA PHE A 68 -27.73 11.80 -0.55
C PHE A 68 -27.91 10.67 -1.54
N SER A 69 -27.01 10.61 -2.52
CA SER A 69 -27.18 9.80 -3.72
C SER A 69 -26.01 8.85 -3.93
N VAL A 70 -26.18 7.97 -4.92
CA VAL A 70 -25.10 7.13 -5.44
C VAL A 70 -23.86 7.95 -5.81
N GLY A 71 -24.03 9.21 -6.25
CA GLY A 71 -22.91 10.10 -6.58
C GLY A 71 -21.97 10.35 -5.40
N LEU A 72 -22.49 10.58 -4.19
CA LEU A 72 -21.66 10.73 -2.99
C LEU A 72 -20.91 9.43 -2.63
N GLY A 73 -21.57 8.29 -2.80
CA GLY A 73 -20.94 6.98 -2.61
C GLY A 73 -19.82 6.71 -3.62
N VAL A 74 -20.04 7.05 -4.90
CA VAL A 74 -19.01 6.98 -5.95
C VAL A 74 -17.85 7.91 -5.64
N THR A 75 -18.10 9.14 -5.19
CA THR A 75 -17.04 10.07 -4.78
C THR A 75 -16.21 9.51 -3.63
N ALA A 76 -16.85 9.00 -2.57
CA ALA A 76 -16.14 8.40 -1.44
C ALA A 76 -15.30 7.17 -1.86
N TYR A 77 -15.87 6.32 -2.72
CA TYR A 77 -15.16 5.17 -3.28
C TYR A 77 -13.95 5.60 -4.10
N LEU A 78 -14.12 6.54 -5.04
CA LEU A 78 -13.04 7.03 -5.89
C LEU A 78 -11.96 7.79 -5.12
N LEU A 79 -12.31 8.48 -4.03
CA LEU A 79 -11.32 9.04 -3.12
C LEU A 79 -10.50 7.95 -2.45
N GLY A 80 -11.13 6.85 -2.01
CA GLY A 80 -10.42 5.69 -1.48
C GLY A 80 -9.48 5.07 -2.50
N VAL A 81 -9.94 4.90 -3.74
CA VAL A 81 -9.12 4.43 -4.86
C VAL A 81 -7.94 5.37 -5.12
N ARG A 82 -8.19 6.68 -5.20
CA ARG A 82 -7.15 7.69 -5.41
C ARG A 82 -6.11 7.62 -4.30
N HIS A 83 -6.55 7.53 -3.04
CA HIS A 83 -5.63 7.54 -1.90
C HIS A 83 -4.72 6.31 -1.89
N ALA A 84 -5.22 5.14 -2.31
CA ALA A 84 -4.37 3.95 -2.50
C ALA A 84 -3.24 4.16 -3.53
N PHE A 85 -3.41 5.08 -4.48
CA PHE A 85 -2.38 5.44 -5.45
C PHE A 85 -1.45 6.57 -5.00
N ASP A 86 -1.63 7.10 -3.79
CA ASP A 86 -0.71 8.11 -3.27
C ASP A 86 0.68 7.50 -3.09
N ALA A 87 1.71 8.34 -3.33
CA ALA A 87 3.08 7.88 -3.41
C ALA A 87 3.58 7.27 -2.09
N ASP A 88 3.00 7.69 -0.97
CA ASP A 88 3.28 7.16 0.35
C ASP A 88 2.79 5.71 0.48
N HIS A 89 1.52 5.42 0.16
CA HIS A 89 0.93 4.09 0.15
C HIS A 89 1.78 3.11 -0.68
N ILE A 90 2.01 3.45 -1.95
CA ILE A 90 2.81 2.65 -2.88
C ILE A 90 4.21 2.42 -2.30
N ALA A 91 4.88 3.46 -1.80
CA ALA A 91 6.24 3.32 -1.31
C ALA A 91 6.34 2.48 -0.03
N VAL A 92 5.36 2.50 0.87
CA VAL A 92 5.33 1.63 2.06
C VAL A 92 5.14 0.18 1.65
N VAL A 93 4.13 -0.08 0.83
CA VAL A 93 3.73 -1.42 0.42
C VAL A 93 4.83 -2.05 -0.42
N ASP A 94 5.33 -1.34 -1.42
CA ASP A 94 6.39 -1.80 -2.31
C ASP A 94 7.68 -2.15 -1.55
N ASN A 95 8.18 -1.23 -0.72
CA ASN A 95 9.42 -1.45 0.02
C ASN A 95 9.32 -2.60 1.02
N THR A 96 8.19 -2.71 1.71
CA THR A 96 7.99 -3.79 2.65
C THR A 96 7.84 -5.12 1.92
N THR A 97 7.12 -5.12 0.80
CA THR A 97 6.95 -6.31 -0.04
C THR A 97 8.28 -6.78 -0.60
N ARG A 98 9.09 -5.87 -1.17
CA ARG A 98 10.45 -6.13 -1.64
C ARG A 98 11.32 -6.73 -0.55
N LYS A 99 11.28 -6.16 0.66
CA LYS A 99 12.02 -6.66 1.81
C LYS A 99 11.59 -8.08 2.20
N LEU A 100 10.29 -8.31 2.39
CA LEU A 100 9.77 -9.60 2.84
C LEU A 100 10.07 -10.70 1.82
N VAL A 101 9.88 -10.42 0.52
CA VAL A 101 10.25 -11.35 -0.56
C VAL A 101 11.76 -11.62 -0.55
N GLY A 102 12.60 -10.58 -0.39
CA GLY A 102 14.06 -10.74 -0.30
C GLY A 102 14.52 -11.55 0.92
N GLU A 103 13.75 -11.56 2.00
CA GLU A 103 13.98 -12.39 3.19
C GLU A 103 13.32 -13.79 3.09
N GLY A 104 12.68 -14.13 1.96
CA GLY A 104 11.97 -15.40 1.77
C GLY A 104 10.69 -15.54 2.61
N ARG A 105 10.05 -14.43 2.97
CA ARG A 105 8.88 -14.38 3.85
C ARG A 105 7.60 -14.07 3.08
N PRO A 106 6.42 -14.49 3.59
CA PRO A 106 5.15 -14.15 2.97
C PRO A 106 4.95 -12.63 2.91
N ALA A 107 4.64 -12.12 1.73
CA ALA A 107 4.49 -10.68 1.46
C ALA A 107 3.15 -10.30 0.83
N LEU A 108 2.38 -11.27 0.33
CA LEU A 108 1.14 -11.05 -0.46
C LEU A 108 0.11 -10.15 0.21
N SER A 109 0.02 -10.19 1.55
CA SER A 109 -0.99 -9.43 2.30
C SER A 109 -0.49 -8.09 2.83
N ALA A 110 0.66 -7.60 2.37
CA ALA A 110 1.26 -6.36 2.89
C ALA A 110 0.32 -5.15 2.70
N GLY A 111 -0.15 -4.92 1.47
CA GLY A 111 -1.06 -3.80 1.17
C GLY A 111 -2.44 -3.94 1.81
N PHE A 112 -2.95 -5.17 1.97
CA PHE A 112 -4.19 -5.41 2.70
C PHE A 112 -4.11 -4.99 4.17
N TRP A 113 -3.04 -5.37 4.88
CA TRP A 113 -2.88 -4.97 6.28
C TRP A 113 -2.63 -3.48 6.43
N PHE A 114 -1.90 -2.88 5.48
CA PHE A 114 -1.67 -1.44 5.44
C PHE A 114 -2.99 -0.65 5.30
N SER A 115 -3.76 -0.93 4.26
CA SER A 115 -5.06 -0.30 4.01
C SER A 115 -6.06 -0.51 5.13
N LEU A 116 -6.12 -1.69 5.74
CA LEU A 116 -6.95 -1.95 6.92
C LEU A 116 -6.59 -1.05 8.10
N GLY A 117 -5.29 -0.88 8.38
CA GLY A 117 -4.82 -0.01 9.43
C GLY A 117 -5.24 1.44 9.18
N HIS A 118 -5.00 1.94 7.97
CA HIS A 118 -5.38 3.30 7.57
C HIS A 118 -6.90 3.51 7.66
N SER A 119 -7.66 2.61 7.04
CA SER A 119 -9.12 2.66 6.99
C SER A 119 -9.77 2.58 8.37
N SER A 120 -9.12 1.93 9.35
CA SER A 120 -9.60 1.87 10.73
C SER A 120 -9.62 3.25 11.40
N VAL A 121 -8.65 4.11 11.09
CA VAL A 121 -8.63 5.49 11.61
C VAL A 121 -9.74 6.31 10.95
N VAL A 122 -9.84 6.25 9.62
CA VAL A 122 -10.88 6.98 8.86
C VAL A 122 -12.28 6.56 9.32
N PHE A 123 -12.51 5.26 9.48
CA PHE A 123 -13.77 4.73 9.99
C PHE A 123 -14.02 5.15 11.45
N GLY A 124 -13.02 5.01 12.32
CA GLY A 124 -13.14 5.38 13.74
C GLY A 124 -13.45 6.85 13.96
N LEU A 125 -12.80 7.74 13.20
CA LEU A 125 -13.08 9.18 13.23
C LEU A 125 -14.47 9.49 12.70
N SER A 126 -14.85 8.88 11.57
CA SER A 126 -16.20 9.04 11.00
C SER A 126 -17.29 8.51 11.94
N PHE A 127 -17.03 7.43 12.67
CA PHE A 127 -17.93 6.87 13.67
C PHE A 127 -18.06 7.79 14.89
N ALA A 128 -16.95 8.36 15.37
CA ALA A 128 -16.96 9.34 16.45
C ALA A 128 -17.78 10.59 16.06
N LEU A 129 -17.66 11.04 14.81
CA LEU A 129 -18.52 12.10 14.24
C LEU A 129 -19.99 11.68 14.17
N ALA A 130 -20.28 10.46 13.71
CA ALA A 130 -21.63 9.92 13.56
C ALA A 130 -22.39 9.80 14.88
N LEU A 131 -21.68 9.46 15.96
CA LEU A 131 -22.26 9.41 17.30
C LEU A 131 -22.62 10.79 17.86
N GLY A 132 -22.34 11.87 17.13
CA GLY A 132 -22.63 13.22 17.55
C GLY A 132 -21.99 13.51 18.90
N LEU A 133 -20.80 12.93 19.17
CA LEU A 133 -20.01 13.22 20.35
C LEU A 133 -19.81 14.74 20.36
N ARG A 134 -20.66 15.45 21.10
CA ARG A 134 -20.62 16.91 21.27
C ARG A 134 -19.27 17.36 21.86
N ALA A 135 -18.53 16.43 22.46
CA ALA A 135 -17.14 16.58 22.89
C ALA A 135 -16.13 16.73 21.72
N LEU A 136 -16.43 16.23 20.52
CA LEU A 136 -15.68 16.50 19.28
C LEU A 136 -16.39 17.48 18.33
N ALA A 137 -17.69 17.72 18.49
CA ALA A 137 -18.41 18.71 17.66
C ALA A 137 -17.85 20.13 17.80
N GLY A 138 -17.41 20.54 19.00
CA GLY A 138 -16.66 21.78 19.18
C GLY A 138 -15.32 21.76 18.42
N PRO A 139 -14.44 20.75 18.66
CA PRO A 139 -13.19 20.58 17.94
C PRO A 139 -13.21 20.39 16.42
N VAL A 140 -14.35 20.02 15.84
CA VAL A 140 -14.51 19.78 14.39
C VAL A 140 -15.15 20.99 13.70
N GLN A 141 -15.85 21.84 14.45
CA GLN A 141 -16.36 23.13 13.97
C GLN A 141 -15.35 24.28 14.18
N ASP A 142 -14.44 24.13 15.15
CA ASP A 142 -13.29 25.02 15.37
C ASP A 142 -11.98 24.35 14.92
N GLU A 143 -11.45 24.75 13.77
CA GLU A 143 -10.08 24.40 13.30
C GLU A 143 -8.97 24.80 14.32
N ASN A 144 -9.33 25.55 15.37
CA ASN A 144 -8.46 26.00 16.46
C ASN A 144 -8.44 25.08 17.69
N SER A 145 -9.10 23.90 17.65
CA SER A 145 -9.05 23.00 18.79
C SER A 145 -7.66 22.39 18.97
N GLN A 146 -7.10 22.60 20.16
CA GLN A 146 -5.80 22.05 20.54
C GLN A 146 -5.73 20.52 20.35
N LEU A 147 -6.85 19.79 20.47
CA LEU A 147 -6.86 18.35 20.28
C LEU A 147 -6.65 17.98 18.80
N GLN A 148 -7.31 18.68 17.88
CA GLN A 148 -7.16 18.47 16.43
C GLN A 148 -5.75 18.86 15.97
N GLN A 149 -5.25 20.00 16.45
CA GLN A 149 -3.89 20.45 16.13
C GLN A 149 -2.82 19.54 16.72
N THR A 150 -2.97 19.05 17.96
CA THR A 150 -1.96 18.17 18.58
C THR A 150 -1.93 16.79 17.94
N LEU A 151 -3.10 16.16 17.73
CA LEU A 151 -3.17 14.84 17.10
C LEU A 151 -2.80 14.91 15.62
N GLY A 152 -3.22 15.96 14.92
CA GLY A 152 -2.84 16.23 13.53
C GLY A 152 -1.35 16.48 13.38
N LEU A 153 -0.76 17.35 14.21
CA LEU A 153 0.68 17.58 14.20
C LEU A 153 1.45 16.29 14.51
N PHE A 154 1.03 15.52 15.51
CA PHE A 154 1.67 14.25 15.84
C PHE A 154 1.58 13.26 14.66
N GLY A 155 0.40 13.10 14.06
CA GLY A 155 0.18 12.26 12.88
C GLY A 155 1.07 12.70 11.71
N THR A 156 1.06 13.98 11.36
CA THR A 156 1.87 14.55 10.28
C THR A 156 3.36 14.43 10.53
N VAL A 157 3.84 14.65 11.76
CA VAL A 157 5.26 14.50 12.10
C VAL A 157 5.67 13.04 12.01
N VAL A 158 4.87 12.11 12.54
CA VAL A 158 5.17 10.66 12.50
C VAL A 158 5.14 10.14 11.06
N ALA A 159 4.07 10.44 10.31
CA ALA A 159 3.92 10.04 8.91
C ALA A 159 4.99 10.69 8.02
N GLY A 160 5.24 12.00 8.18
CA GLY A 160 6.27 12.74 7.46
C GLY A 160 7.68 12.20 7.74
N THR A 161 8.00 11.88 9.00
CA THR A 161 9.28 11.24 9.35
C THR A 161 9.40 9.87 8.67
N PHE A 162 8.33 9.07 8.68
CA PHE A 162 8.32 7.77 8.04
C PHE A 162 8.51 7.88 6.51
N LEU A 163 7.88 8.88 5.88
CA LEU A 163 8.03 9.15 4.45
C LEU A 163 9.42 9.63 4.07
N ILE A 164 10.02 10.50 4.88
CA ILE A 164 11.41 10.91 4.68
C ILE A 164 12.34 9.69 4.76
N LEU A 165 12.12 8.78 5.71
CA LEU A 165 12.92 7.56 5.82
C LEU A 165 12.79 6.66 4.59
N ILE A 166 11.56 6.43 4.12
CA ILE A 166 11.29 5.65 2.90
C ILE A 166 11.88 6.34 1.66
N GLY A 167 11.69 7.65 1.53
CA GLY A 167 12.22 8.45 0.43
C GLY A 167 13.74 8.39 0.36
N LEU A 168 14.42 8.50 1.50
CA LEU A 168 15.88 8.33 1.59
C LEU A 168 16.32 6.92 1.19
N MET A 169 15.57 5.89 1.59
CA MET A 169 15.87 4.51 1.20
C MET A 169 15.73 4.30 -0.31
N ASN A 170 14.67 4.85 -0.92
CA ASN A 170 14.45 4.82 -2.36
C ASN A 170 15.56 5.60 -3.10
N LEU A 171 15.96 6.76 -2.59
CA LEU A 171 17.04 7.57 -3.16
C LEU A 171 18.37 6.81 -3.15
N VAL A 172 18.72 6.16 -2.03
CA VAL A 172 19.93 5.33 -1.94
C VAL A 172 19.90 4.19 -2.96
N ALA A 173 18.74 3.54 -3.14
CA ALA A 173 18.58 2.49 -4.15
C ALA A 173 18.77 3.03 -5.58
N VAL A 174 18.17 4.19 -5.91
CA VAL A 174 18.32 4.83 -7.23
C VAL A 174 19.77 5.22 -7.50
N VAL A 175 20.45 5.85 -6.54
CA VAL A 175 21.86 6.22 -6.68
C VAL A 175 22.72 4.99 -6.93
N GLY A 176 22.47 3.88 -6.23
CA GLY A 176 23.15 2.61 -6.48
C GLY A 176 22.93 2.09 -7.90
N ILE A 177 21.69 2.08 -8.39
CA ILE A 177 21.35 1.62 -9.75
C ILE A 177 22.00 2.51 -10.82
N VAL A 178 21.95 3.84 -10.64
CA VAL A 178 22.53 4.80 -11.60
C VAL A 178 24.05 4.66 -11.67
N ARG A 179 24.73 4.40 -10.54
CA ARG A 179 26.17 4.13 -10.51
C ARG A 179 26.52 2.88 -11.30
N VAL A 180 25.87 1.74 -11.00
CA VAL A 180 26.06 0.48 -11.73
C VAL A 180 25.79 0.67 -13.22
N PHE A 181 24.75 1.42 -13.60
CA PHE A 181 24.44 1.68 -15.00
C PHE A 181 25.49 2.55 -15.70
N ARG A 182 26.09 3.53 -14.99
CA ARG A 182 27.19 4.34 -15.52
C ARG A 182 28.46 3.51 -15.68
N GLU A 183 28.80 2.67 -14.70
CA GLU A 183 29.97 1.79 -14.70
C GLU A 183 29.89 0.72 -15.80
N MET A 184 28.72 0.12 -16.01
CA MET A 184 28.49 -0.78 -17.16
C MET A 184 28.70 -0.09 -18.51
N ARG A 185 28.50 1.23 -18.58
CA ARG A 185 28.68 2.02 -19.81
C ARG A 185 30.14 2.46 -20.02
N THR A 186 30.94 2.50 -18.96
CA THR A 186 32.37 2.85 -19.00
C THR A 186 33.30 1.64 -19.08
N GLY A 187 32.78 0.41 -18.86
CA GLY A 187 33.52 -0.84 -19.09
C GLY A 187 34.49 -1.25 -17.99
N GLU A 188 34.60 -0.48 -16.91
CA GLU A 188 35.38 -0.82 -15.71
C GLU A 188 34.44 -1.40 -14.66
N LEU A 189 34.30 -2.73 -14.63
CA LEU A 189 33.68 -3.45 -13.52
C LEU A 189 34.80 -3.93 -12.60
N ASP A 190 35.11 -3.15 -11.57
CA ASP A 190 35.76 -3.70 -10.38
C ASP A 190 34.65 -4.12 -9.40
N GLU A 191 34.24 -5.39 -9.50
CA GLU A 191 33.24 -5.98 -8.60
C GLU A 191 33.58 -5.75 -7.12
N VAL A 192 34.88 -5.64 -6.80
CA VAL A 192 35.38 -5.47 -5.44
C VAL A 192 35.19 -4.03 -4.93
N GLU A 193 35.35 -3.01 -5.78
CA GLU A 193 35.11 -1.60 -5.42
C GLU A 193 33.60 -1.31 -5.30
N LEU A 194 32.79 -1.92 -6.16
CA LEU A 194 31.33 -1.83 -6.08
C LEU A 194 30.81 -2.48 -4.78
N GLU A 195 31.33 -3.66 -4.41
CA GLU A 195 30.97 -4.34 -3.17
C GLU A 195 31.48 -3.59 -1.94
N ARG A 196 32.65 -2.93 -2.03
CA ARG A 196 33.20 -2.07 -0.97
C ARG A 196 32.40 -0.77 -0.78
N GLN A 197 31.89 -0.17 -1.86
CA GLN A 197 31.00 1.00 -1.78
C GLN A 197 29.58 0.63 -1.33
N LEU A 198 29.08 -0.55 -1.72
CA LEU A 198 27.82 -1.13 -1.24
C LEU A 198 27.91 -1.59 0.22
N ASN A 199 29.09 -2.01 0.70
CA ASN A 199 29.37 -2.36 2.09
C ASN A 199 29.75 -1.15 2.95
N ASN A 200 30.18 -0.03 2.34
CA ASN A 200 30.21 1.30 2.96
C ASN A 200 28.79 1.88 3.10
N ARG A 201 27.86 1.04 3.55
CA ARG A 201 26.57 1.39 4.13
C ARG A 201 26.83 2.34 5.29
N GLY A 202 26.84 3.65 4.99
CA GLY A 202 27.06 4.71 5.95
C GLY A 202 26.08 4.65 7.13
N PHE A 203 26.21 5.60 8.06
CA PHE A 203 25.32 5.70 9.24
C PHE A 203 23.83 5.53 8.88
N MET A 204 23.40 6.14 7.77
CA MET A 204 22.05 6.00 7.21
C MET A 204 21.64 4.55 6.95
N ALA A 205 22.49 3.74 6.32
CA ALA A 205 22.13 2.37 5.97
C ALA A 205 22.14 1.43 7.20
N ARG A 206 22.91 1.74 8.27
CA ARG A 206 22.80 1.05 9.56
C ARG A 206 21.53 1.42 10.32
N LEU A 207 21.15 2.70 10.29
CA LEU A 207 19.91 3.20 10.90
C LEU A 207 18.68 2.62 10.19
N LEU A 208 18.65 2.70 8.85
CA LEU A 208 17.61 2.09 8.02
C LEU A 208 17.57 0.57 8.23
N GLY A 209 18.72 -0.12 8.30
CA GLY A 209 18.76 -1.56 8.60
C GLY A 209 18.19 -1.94 9.99
N ARG A 210 18.25 -1.05 11.00
CA ARG A 210 17.58 -1.28 12.29
C ARG A 210 16.07 -1.09 12.21
N VAL A 211 15.61 -0.03 11.54
CA VAL A 211 14.18 0.24 11.37
C VAL A 211 13.52 -0.87 10.53
N MET A 212 14.16 -1.24 9.42
CA MET A 212 13.67 -2.28 8.52
C MET A 212 13.58 -3.65 9.21
N ARG A 213 14.49 -3.98 10.13
CA ARG A 213 14.42 -5.24 10.92
C ARG A 213 13.14 -5.38 11.74
N ARG A 214 12.46 -4.28 12.09
CA ARG A 214 11.20 -4.33 12.85
C ARG A 214 10.03 -4.81 11.99
N VAL A 215 10.05 -4.57 10.68
CA VAL A 215 8.99 -5.00 9.77
C VAL A 215 9.31 -6.39 9.24
N SER A 216 8.80 -7.40 9.92
CA SER A 216 9.18 -8.80 9.71
C SER A 216 8.01 -9.67 9.22
N LYS A 217 6.78 -9.18 9.32
CA LYS A 217 5.55 -9.86 8.89
C LYS A 217 4.63 -8.86 8.20
N SER A 218 3.86 -9.28 7.20
CA SER A 218 2.92 -8.40 6.50
C SER A 218 1.91 -7.72 7.44
N TRP A 219 1.48 -8.36 8.53
CA TRP A 219 0.56 -7.73 9.49
C TRP A 219 1.17 -6.54 10.23
N HIS A 220 2.51 -6.40 10.28
CA HIS A 220 3.17 -5.22 10.86
C HIS A 220 2.84 -3.94 10.08
N LEU A 221 2.29 -4.04 8.86
CA LEU A 221 1.78 -2.87 8.17
C LEU A 221 0.48 -2.32 8.75
N TYR A 222 -0.28 -3.09 9.53
CA TYR A 222 -1.49 -2.57 10.19
C TYR A 222 -1.21 -1.38 11.11
N PRO A 223 -0.26 -1.45 12.08
CA PRO A 223 0.09 -0.28 12.88
C PRO A 223 0.74 0.84 12.06
N VAL A 224 1.46 0.53 10.97
CA VAL A 224 2.00 1.57 10.07
C VAL A 224 0.86 2.32 9.36
N GLY A 225 -0.12 1.59 8.83
CA GLY A 225 -1.33 2.13 8.24
C GLY A 225 -2.14 2.96 9.23
N LEU A 226 -2.28 2.50 10.48
CA LEU A 226 -2.90 3.31 11.55
C LEU A 226 -2.16 4.64 11.75
N LEU A 227 -0.82 4.60 11.88
CA LEU A 227 -0.03 5.82 12.10
C LEU A 227 -0.12 6.79 10.91
N MET A 228 -0.19 6.27 9.68
CA MET A 228 -0.36 7.11 8.49
C MET A 228 -1.80 7.62 8.33
N GLY A 229 -2.80 6.83 8.71
CA GLY A 229 -4.20 7.25 8.73
C GLY A 229 -4.53 8.29 9.79
N LEU A 230 -3.66 8.47 10.80
CA LEU A 230 -3.72 9.61 11.72
C LEU A 230 -3.30 10.93 11.05
N GLY A 231 -2.72 10.89 9.85
CA GLY A 231 -2.54 12.06 9.00
C GLY A 231 -3.92 12.67 8.70
N PHE A 232 -4.15 13.89 9.18
CA PHE A 232 -5.50 14.45 9.26
C PHE A 232 -6.14 14.75 7.89
N ASP A 233 -5.37 14.85 6.81
CA ASP A 233 -5.88 15.22 5.46
C ASP A 233 -6.92 14.25 4.91
N THR A 234 -6.75 12.94 5.13
CA THR A 234 -7.70 11.93 4.61
C THR A 234 -8.96 11.88 5.46
N ALA A 235 -8.79 11.97 6.79
CA ALA A 235 -9.89 12.02 7.74
C ALA A 235 -10.74 13.28 7.55
N THR A 236 -10.12 14.44 7.27
CA THR A 236 -10.84 15.68 6.98
C THR A 236 -11.57 15.60 5.64
N GLN A 237 -10.99 15.01 4.59
CA GLN A 237 -11.69 14.83 3.31
C GLN A 237 -12.97 14.00 3.45
N VAL A 238 -12.90 12.86 4.16
CA VAL A 238 -14.08 12.01 4.40
C VAL A 238 -15.06 12.68 5.37
N ALA A 239 -14.56 13.34 6.41
CA ALA A 239 -15.40 14.10 7.33
C ALA A 239 -16.12 15.26 6.64
N LEU A 240 -15.47 15.98 5.71
CA LEU A 240 -16.08 17.05 4.93
C LEU A 240 -17.16 16.52 3.99
N LEU A 241 -16.99 15.34 3.40
CA LEU A 241 -18.06 14.69 2.64
C LEU A 241 -19.26 14.33 3.52
N VAL A 242 -19.00 13.82 4.73
CA VAL A 242 -20.03 13.52 5.74
C VAL A 242 -20.75 14.79 6.21
N LEU A 243 -20.01 15.86 6.46
CA LEU A 243 -20.55 17.16 6.92
C LEU A 243 -21.33 17.86 5.82
N ALA A 244 -20.82 17.85 4.58
CA ALA A 244 -21.55 18.33 3.42
C ALA A 244 -22.89 17.60 3.30
N ALA A 245 -22.86 16.26 3.46
CA ALA A 245 -24.05 15.41 3.46
C ALA A 245 -25.02 15.68 4.64
N GLY A 246 -24.51 15.99 5.84
CA GLY A 246 -25.30 16.16 7.07
C GLY A 246 -25.68 17.59 7.45
N SER A 247 -25.26 18.59 6.67
CA SER A 247 -25.43 20.02 6.99
C SER A 247 -26.87 20.53 7.07
N ALA A 248 -27.86 19.76 6.58
CA ALA A 248 -29.27 20.14 6.56
C ALA A 248 -30.20 19.24 7.41
N VAL A 249 -29.79 18.03 7.80
CA VAL A 249 -30.64 17.03 8.46
C VAL A 249 -29.79 16.12 9.38
N VAL A 250 -30.35 15.69 10.52
CA VAL A 250 -29.77 14.62 11.34
C VAL A 250 -29.77 13.32 10.53
N LEU A 251 -28.62 12.97 9.95
CA LEU A 251 -28.45 11.70 9.25
C LEU A 251 -28.40 10.55 10.24
N PRO A 252 -29.02 9.39 9.95
CA PRO A 252 -28.84 8.21 10.77
C PRO A 252 -27.40 7.70 10.67
N TRP A 253 -26.92 7.05 11.74
CA TRP A 253 -25.54 6.60 11.86
C TRP A 253 -25.07 5.73 10.67
N TYR A 254 -25.94 4.91 10.09
CA TYR A 254 -25.60 4.06 8.95
C TYR A 254 -25.39 4.86 7.65
N ALA A 255 -26.09 5.98 7.47
CA ALA A 255 -25.89 6.88 6.32
C ALA A 255 -24.58 7.65 6.43
N ILE A 256 -24.09 7.88 7.65
CA ILE A 256 -22.79 8.49 7.88
C ILE A 256 -21.67 7.47 7.64
N LEU A 257 -21.81 6.25 8.17
CA LEU A 257 -20.77 5.22 8.06
C LEU A 257 -20.66 4.57 6.67
N VAL A 258 -21.64 4.76 5.79
CA VAL A 258 -21.56 4.18 4.44
C VAL A 258 -20.40 4.76 3.62
N LEU A 259 -20.10 6.06 3.80
CA LEU A 259 -19.02 6.74 3.08
C LEU A 259 -17.62 6.23 3.47
N PRO A 260 -17.22 6.17 4.75
CA PRO A 260 -15.92 5.60 5.12
C PRO A 260 -15.81 4.10 4.79
N VAL A 261 -16.92 3.34 4.78
CA VAL A 261 -16.91 1.94 4.33
C VAL A 261 -16.63 1.85 2.82
N LEU A 262 -17.24 2.69 2.00
CA LEU A 262 -16.98 2.75 0.55
C LEU A 262 -15.57 3.24 0.25
N PHE A 263 -15.06 4.22 1.00
CA PHE A 263 -13.68 4.66 0.94
C PHE A 263 -12.72 3.50 1.25
N ALA A 264 -12.96 2.78 2.36
CA ALA A 264 -12.18 1.61 2.75
C ALA A 264 -12.25 0.49 1.70
N ALA A 265 -13.40 0.30 1.05
CA ALA A 265 -13.58 -0.69 -0.01
C ALA A 265 -12.69 -0.38 -1.22
N GLY A 266 -12.68 0.87 -1.68
CA GLY A 266 -11.85 1.33 -2.78
C GLY A 266 -10.36 1.20 -2.46
N MET A 267 -9.93 1.74 -1.31
CA MET A 267 -8.53 1.68 -0.89
C MET A 267 -8.05 0.23 -0.71
N SER A 268 -8.81 -0.58 0.03
CA SER A 268 -8.41 -1.96 0.34
C SER A 268 -8.29 -2.81 -0.92
N LEU A 269 -9.11 -2.56 -1.95
CA LEU A 269 -8.99 -3.24 -3.24
C LEU A 269 -7.65 -2.95 -3.91
N PHE A 270 -7.27 -1.67 -4.04
CA PHE A 270 -6.09 -1.25 -4.78
C PHE A 270 -4.79 -1.48 -4.02
N ASP A 271 -4.74 -1.22 -2.72
CA ASP A 271 -3.55 -1.54 -1.90
C ASP A 271 -3.32 -3.06 -1.85
N THR A 272 -4.38 -3.87 -1.74
CA THR A 272 -4.25 -5.34 -1.82
C THR A 272 -3.75 -5.77 -3.20
N ALA A 273 -4.27 -5.18 -4.27
CA ALA A 273 -3.82 -5.49 -5.63
C ALA A 273 -2.34 -5.15 -5.84
N ASP A 274 -1.89 -3.99 -5.36
CA ASP A 274 -0.49 -3.57 -5.40
C ASP A 274 0.41 -4.54 -4.63
N GLY A 275 0.07 -4.85 -3.38
CA GLY A 275 0.84 -5.79 -2.56
C GLY A 275 0.95 -7.18 -3.19
N VAL A 276 -0.14 -7.70 -3.76
CA VAL A 276 -0.13 -9.00 -4.46
C VAL A 276 0.71 -8.93 -5.74
N PHE A 277 0.55 -7.87 -6.53
CA PHE A 277 1.29 -7.69 -7.78
C PHE A 277 2.80 -7.56 -7.52
N MET A 278 3.20 -6.68 -6.59
CA MET A 278 4.59 -6.45 -6.24
C MET A 278 5.24 -7.69 -5.62
N ALA A 279 4.54 -8.41 -4.74
CA ALA A 279 5.07 -9.65 -4.16
C ALA A 279 5.44 -10.66 -5.26
N ARG A 280 4.64 -10.70 -6.33
CA ARG A 280 4.86 -11.59 -7.46
C ARG A 280 5.93 -11.08 -8.42
N ALA A 281 5.93 -9.79 -8.73
CA ALA A 281 6.94 -9.14 -9.55
C ALA A 281 8.34 -9.34 -8.94
N TYR A 282 8.48 -9.09 -7.64
CA TYR A 282 9.74 -9.31 -6.92
C TYR A 282 10.12 -10.79 -6.85
N SER A 283 9.19 -11.68 -6.51
CA SER A 283 9.49 -13.11 -6.45
C SER A 283 10.00 -13.63 -7.80
N TRP A 284 9.40 -13.18 -8.91
CA TRP A 284 9.85 -13.50 -10.25
C TRP A 284 11.22 -12.89 -10.56
N ALA A 285 11.45 -11.63 -10.18
CA ALA A 285 12.72 -10.94 -10.38
C ALA A 285 13.87 -11.59 -9.61
N PHE A 286 13.66 -12.07 -8.37
CA PHE A 286 14.68 -12.73 -7.55
C PHE A 286 15.00 -14.17 -8.02
N LEU A 287 14.02 -14.87 -8.62
CA LEU A 287 14.24 -16.23 -9.14
C LEU A 287 15.06 -16.27 -10.45
N LYS A 288 15.09 -15.17 -11.21
CA LYS A 288 15.84 -15.08 -12.48
C LYS A 288 17.38 -15.04 -12.34
N PRO A 289 17.98 -14.23 -11.45
CA PRO A 289 19.44 -14.17 -11.30
C PRO A 289 20.02 -15.49 -10.81
N VAL A 290 19.44 -16.09 -9.76
CA VAL A 290 19.96 -17.32 -9.16
C VAL A 290 19.95 -18.50 -10.14
N ARG A 291 18.86 -18.67 -10.91
CA ARG A 291 18.78 -19.76 -11.91
C ARG A 291 19.69 -19.55 -13.12
N LYS A 292 19.99 -18.31 -13.51
CA LYS A 292 20.97 -18.02 -14.57
C LYS A 292 22.38 -18.47 -14.18
N VAL A 293 22.76 -18.32 -12.91
CA VAL A 293 24.07 -18.76 -12.41
C VAL A 293 24.18 -20.28 -12.38
N PHE A 294 23.16 -20.99 -11.88
CA PHE A 294 23.16 -22.46 -11.86
C PHE A 294 23.15 -23.11 -13.26
N TYR A 295 22.50 -22.47 -14.24
CA TYR A 295 22.50 -22.96 -15.62
C TYR A 295 23.83 -22.73 -16.37
N ASN A 296 24.65 -21.78 -15.94
CA ASN A 296 25.99 -21.56 -16.50
C ASN A 296 27.07 -22.42 -15.83
N LEU A 297 26.74 -23.10 -14.73
CA LEU A 297 27.66 -23.95 -13.97
C LEU A 297 27.46 -25.46 -14.19
N THR A 298 26.54 -25.85 -15.08
CA THR A 298 26.30 -27.26 -15.50
C THR A 298 26.38 -27.37 -17.01
#